data_AF-A0AAV4EF58-F1
#
_entry.id   AF-A0AAV4EF58-F1
#
_cell.length_a   1.000
_cell.length_b   1.000
_cell.length_c   1.000
_cell.angle_alpha   90.00
_cell.angle_beta   90.00
_cell.angle_gamma   90.00
#
_symmetry.space_group_name_H-M   'P 1'
#
loop_
_entity.id
_entity.type
_entity.pdbx_description
1 polymer ?
#
loop_
_entity_poly.entity_id
_entity_poly.type
_entity_poly.pdbx_seq_one_letter_code
_entity_poly.pdbx_strand_id
1 'polypeptide(L)'
;MNDRNKENIYRWLDQGIEIDAEVLKQWDHRHPQKGPHKNCVLAYNGVLRTEQCHSKHYFMCEMNPGPTPCMPMKNENYNWFGRDCTYKNRCADKRSVNFDRLDGSCWNGGCEPGWFGPGCQYVSIGLDVDHWNEGYNMDWLLDMDDSTCSNQERDDFNVFLQTDTLLTWIRFVVDSNIGHRLKFSILYTHQSWDGRYNDCAGAPYSFVDERTIDIGCKTGAPVDELWIQGGDGSLKHLCSVYVSGEQRGASDS
;
A
#
# COMPACT_ATOMS: atom_id res chain seq x y z
N MET A 1 -0.13 -4.96 -45.95
CA MET A 1 0.33 -6.08 -45.10
C MET A 1 -0.73 -6.30 -44.03
N ASN A 2 -1.42 -7.44 -44.11
CA ASN A 2 -2.55 -7.83 -43.25
C ASN A 2 -1.99 -8.49 -41.98
N ASP A 3 -2.02 -7.77 -40.86
CA ASP A 3 -1.58 -8.28 -39.56
C ASP A 3 -2.71 -9.10 -38.90
N ARG A 4 -3.05 -10.25 -39.51
CA ARG A 4 -4.23 -11.08 -39.16
C ARG A 4 -3.94 -12.27 -38.24
N ASN A 5 -2.77 -12.33 -37.59
CA ASN A 5 -2.43 -13.37 -36.61
C ASN A 5 -2.18 -12.77 -35.22
N LYS A 6 -3.06 -11.89 -34.73
CA LYS A 6 -3.12 -11.64 -33.28
C LYS A 6 -3.79 -12.84 -32.64
N GLU A 7 -2.98 -13.77 -32.15
CA GLU A 7 -3.46 -14.87 -31.32
C GLU A 7 -4.22 -14.31 -30.11
N ASN A 8 -5.30 -14.98 -29.71
CA ASN A 8 -6.06 -14.59 -28.54
C ASN A 8 -5.24 -14.94 -27.29
N ILE A 9 -4.43 -14.00 -26.81
CA ILE A 9 -3.64 -14.18 -25.60
C ILE A 9 -4.53 -13.85 -24.39
N TYR A 10 -4.85 -14.85 -23.59
CA TYR A 10 -5.50 -14.67 -22.29
C TYR A 10 -4.43 -14.50 -21.22
N ARG A 11 -4.64 -13.55 -20.30
CA ARG A 11 -3.71 -13.21 -19.21
C ARG A 11 -4.44 -13.19 -17.88
N TRP A 12 -3.73 -13.57 -16.81
CA TRP A 12 -4.18 -13.35 -15.44
C TRP A 12 -4.14 -11.86 -15.09
N LEU A 13 -5.06 -11.45 -14.21
CA LEU A 13 -5.21 -10.05 -13.79
C LEU A 13 -4.06 -9.58 -12.90
N ASP A 14 -3.45 -10.47 -12.14
CA ASP A 14 -2.54 -10.12 -11.04
C ASP A 14 -1.15 -9.68 -11.52
N GLN A 15 -0.68 -10.15 -12.68
CA GLN A 15 0.69 -9.82 -13.14
C GLN A 15 0.84 -9.78 -14.67
N GLY A 16 -0.26 -9.81 -15.43
CA GLY A 16 -0.20 -9.92 -16.89
C GLY A 16 0.45 -11.21 -17.37
N ILE A 17 0.59 -12.21 -16.50
CA ILE A 17 1.13 -13.54 -16.80
C ILE A 17 0.17 -14.26 -17.75
N GLU A 18 0.72 -14.89 -18.78
CA GLU A 18 -0.06 -15.69 -19.72
C GLU A 18 -0.61 -16.94 -19.02
N ILE A 19 -1.85 -17.31 -19.36
CA ILE A 19 -2.47 -18.49 -18.76
C ILE A 19 -1.70 -19.74 -19.19
N ASP A 20 -1.33 -20.57 -18.21
CA ASP A 20 -0.61 -21.83 -18.42
C ASP A 20 -1.36 -22.76 -19.39
N ALA A 21 -0.62 -23.45 -20.26
CA ALA A 21 -1.19 -24.36 -21.27
C ALA A 21 -2.04 -25.49 -20.66
N GLU A 22 -1.72 -25.97 -19.45
CA GLU A 22 -2.52 -26.96 -18.74
C GLU A 22 -3.87 -26.39 -18.27
N VAL A 23 -3.89 -25.12 -17.86
CA VAL A 23 -5.14 -24.43 -17.51
C VAL A 23 -6.01 -24.26 -18.76
N LEU A 24 -5.39 -23.99 -19.92
CA LEU A 24 -6.12 -23.92 -21.19
C LEU A 24 -6.75 -25.28 -21.59
N LYS A 25 -6.27 -26.43 -21.09
CA LYS A 25 -6.96 -27.71 -21.35
C LYS A 25 -8.33 -27.82 -20.66
N GLN A 26 -8.62 -26.93 -19.71
CA GLN A 26 -9.89 -26.89 -18.99
C GLN A 26 -10.98 -26.12 -19.74
N TRP A 27 -10.71 -25.57 -20.93
CA TRP A 27 -11.75 -24.96 -21.75
C TRP A 27 -12.87 -25.96 -22.06
N ASP A 28 -14.11 -25.51 -21.89
CA ASP A 28 -15.27 -26.22 -22.46
C ASP A 28 -15.03 -26.38 -23.97
N HIS A 29 -15.34 -27.55 -24.54
CA HIS A 29 -15.11 -27.88 -25.97
C HIS A 29 -15.68 -26.85 -26.97
N ARG A 30 -16.60 -25.97 -26.55
CA ARG A 30 -17.15 -24.88 -27.37
C ARG A 30 -16.46 -23.53 -27.19
N HIS A 31 -15.36 -23.47 -26.45
CA HIS A 31 -14.64 -22.27 -26.05
C HIS A 31 -13.12 -22.40 -26.33
N PRO A 32 -12.38 -21.28 -26.46
CA PRO A 32 -12.84 -19.89 -26.39
C PRO A 32 -13.73 -19.49 -27.58
N GLN A 33 -14.81 -18.75 -27.33
CA GLN A 33 -15.67 -18.22 -28.40
C GLN A 33 -15.19 -16.84 -28.83
N LYS A 34 -15.08 -16.62 -30.14
CA LYS A 34 -14.83 -15.29 -30.70
C LYS A 34 -16.15 -14.54 -30.79
N GLY A 35 -16.23 -13.37 -30.16
CA GLY A 35 -17.41 -12.51 -30.25
C GLY A 35 -17.14 -11.13 -29.63
N PRO A 36 -17.90 -10.11 -30.04
CA PRO A 36 -17.81 -8.80 -29.42
C PRO A 36 -18.11 -8.94 -27.92
N HIS A 37 -17.21 -8.40 -27.10
CA HIS A 37 -17.30 -8.34 -25.63
C HIS A 37 -17.09 -9.65 -24.85
N LYS A 38 -16.77 -10.79 -25.47
CA LYS A 38 -16.47 -12.05 -24.76
C LYS A 38 -14.98 -12.16 -24.35
N ASN A 39 -14.52 -11.18 -23.59
CA ASN A 39 -13.10 -11.02 -23.27
C ASN A 39 -12.75 -11.43 -21.83
N CYS A 40 -13.71 -11.91 -21.04
CA CYS A 40 -13.48 -12.40 -19.68
C CYS A 40 -13.63 -13.92 -19.60
N VAL A 41 -12.99 -14.53 -18.60
CA VAL A 41 -13.03 -15.98 -18.35
C VAL A 41 -13.88 -16.26 -17.12
N LEU A 42 -14.84 -17.19 -17.25
CA LEU A 42 -15.67 -17.70 -16.18
C LEU A 42 -15.32 -19.18 -15.95
N ALA A 43 -15.04 -19.55 -14.70
CA ALA A 43 -14.92 -20.95 -14.29
C ALA A 43 -16.28 -21.45 -13.80
N TYR A 44 -16.79 -22.55 -14.39
CA TYR A 44 -18.07 -23.14 -14.03
C TYR A 44 -17.99 -24.66 -14.10
N ASN A 45 -18.29 -25.36 -13.00
CA ASN A 45 -18.19 -26.83 -12.91
C ASN A 45 -16.83 -27.39 -13.38
N GLY A 46 -15.74 -26.72 -13.01
CA GLY A 46 -14.38 -27.17 -13.33
C GLY A 46 -13.96 -26.97 -14.80
N VAL A 47 -14.74 -26.23 -15.59
CA VAL A 47 -14.38 -25.84 -16.96
C VAL A 47 -14.37 -24.33 -17.16
N LEU A 48 -13.54 -23.87 -18.08
CA LEU A 48 -13.40 -22.46 -18.45
C LEU A 48 -14.30 -22.10 -19.64
N ARG A 49 -14.91 -20.91 -19.58
CA ARG A 49 -15.77 -20.34 -20.63
C ARG A 49 -15.50 -18.85 -20.82
N THR A 50 -15.66 -18.38 -22.05
CA THR A 50 -15.54 -16.95 -22.39
C THR A 50 -16.88 -16.28 -22.19
N GLU A 51 -16.90 -15.17 -21.47
CA GLU A 51 -18.10 -14.46 -21.07
C GLU A 51 -17.94 -12.94 -21.22
N GLN A 52 -19.07 -12.22 -21.21
CA GLN A 52 -19.08 -10.77 -21.14
C GLN A 52 -18.59 -10.29 -19.78
N CYS A 53 -17.60 -9.39 -19.77
CA CYS A 53 -17.02 -8.85 -18.52
C CYS A 53 -18.02 -8.09 -17.64
N HIS A 54 -19.12 -7.60 -18.21
CA HIS A 54 -20.15 -6.85 -17.48
C HIS A 54 -21.28 -7.75 -16.93
N SER A 55 -21.23 -9.05 -17.19
CA SER A 55 -22.19 -10.00 -16.62
C SER A 55 -21.95 -10.14 -15.11
N LYS A 56 -23.03 -10.28 -14.34
CA LYS A 56 -22.95 -10.44 -12.88
C LYS A 56 -22.64 -11.89 -12.53
N HIS A 57 -21.47 -12.12 -11.94
CA HIS A 57 -21.02 -13.42 -11.45
C HIS A 57 -20.42 -13.29 -10.05
N TYR A 58 -20.30 -14.41 -9.34
CA TYR A 58 -19.48 -14.49 -8.15
C TYR A 58 -18.00 -14.55 -8.56
N PHE A 59 -17.14 -13.88 -7.80
CA PHE A 59 -15.70 -13.90 -7.99
C PHE A 59 -15.06 -14.85 -6.98
N MET A 60 -14.04 -15.57 -7.43
CA MET A 60 -13.18 -16.36 -6.55
C MET A 60 -11.90 -15.55 -6.34
N CYS A 61 -11.66 -15.16 -5.09
CA CYS A 61 -10.42 -14.51 -4.70
C CYS A 61 -9.48 -15.57 -4.15
N GLU A 62 -8.37 -15.83 -4.85
CA GLU A 62 -7.27 -16.57 -4.27
C GLU A 62 -6.42 -15.59 -3.47
N MET A 63 -6.51 -15.70 -2.14
CA MET A 63 -5.47 -15.18 -1.28
C MET A 63 -4.38 -16.24 -1.28
N ASN A 64 -3.20 -15.92 -1.80
CA ASN A 64 -2.01 -16.76 -1.61
C ASN A 64 -2.03 -17.23 -0.16
N PRO A 65 -1.95 -18.55 0.13
CA PRO A 65 -2.02 -19.04 1.50
C PRO A 65 -1.00 -18.23 2.28
N GLY A 66 -1.53 -17.39 3.17
CA GLY A 66 -0.71 -16.45 3.90
C GLY A 66 0.43 -17.19 4.58
N PRO A 67 1.49 -16.47 4.99
CA PRO A 67 2.51 -17.08 5.81
C PRO A 67 1.87 -17.89 6.94
N THR A 68 2.38 -19.10 7.18
CA THR A 68 1.85 -19.99 8.21
C THR A 68 1.68 -19.17 9.49
N PRO A 69 0.48 -19.14 10.11
CA PRO A 69 0.24 -18.36 11.31
C PRO A 69 1.35 -18.61 12.30
N CYS A 70 1.74 -17.57 13.05
CA CYS A 70 2.61 -17.69 14.21
C CYS A 70 2.06 -18.73 15.18
N MET A 71 2.40 -20.00 14.95
CA MET A 71 2.06 -21.07 15.86
C MET A 71 3.01 -20.89 17.04
N PRO A 72 2.49 -20.60 18.25
CA PRO A 72 3.35 -20.44 19.40
C PRO A 72 4.14 -21.73 19.57
N MET A 73 5.47 -21.65 19.46
CA MET A 73 6.36 -22.70 19.94
C MET A 73 6.15 -22.80 21.45
N LYS A 74 5.19 -23.64 21.84
CA LYS A 74 4.81 -24.16 23.15
C LYS A 74 4.98 -23.34 24.43
N ASN A 75 5.49 -22.10 24.47
CA ASN A 75 5.55 -21.31 25.69
C ASN A 75 5.75 -19.77 25.64
N GLU A 76 6.16 -19.03 24.58
CA GLU A 76 6.54 -17.60 24.84
C GLU A 76 6.12 -16.48 23.85
N ASN A 77 5.53 -16.74 22.67
CA ASN A 77 5.27 -15.67 21.69
C ASN A 77 3.79 -15.42 21.36
N TYR A 78 2.96 -15.09 22.37
CA TYR A 78 1.56 -14.70 22.14
C TYR A 78 1.37 -13.30 21.54
N ASN A 79 2.42 -12.47 21.55
CA ASN A 79 2.38 -11.08 21.08
C ASN A 79 3.13 -10.86 19.76
N TRP A 80 3.24 -11.89 18.90
CA TRP A 80 3.90 -11.77 17.59
C TRP A 80 3.02 -12.34 16.47
N PHE A 81 3.17 -11.80 15.25
CA PHE A 81 2.46 -12.16 14.03
C PHE A 81 3.37 -12.07 12.79
N GLY A 82 2.79 -12.43 11.63
CA GLY A 82 3.46 -12.41 10.34
C GLY A 82 4.31 -13.66 10.08
N ARG A 83 4.98 -13.67 8.92
CA ARG A 83 5.87 -14.76 8.54
C ARG A 83 7.00 -14.89 9.56
N ASP A 84 7.25 -16.10 10.04
CA ASP A 84 8.33 -16.41 11.00
C ASP A 84 8.27 -15.60 12.30
N CYS A 85 7.13 -15.00 12.63
CA CYS A 85 6.93 -14.16 13.81
C CYS A 85 7.89 -12.97 13.89
N THR A 86 8.07 -12.28 12.76
CA THR A 86 8.93 -11.10 12.66
C THR A 86 8.34 -9.85 13.30
N TYR A 87 7.01 -9.76 13.47
CA TYR A 87 6.36 -8.54 13.95
C TYR A 87 5.76 -8.73 15.32
N LYS A 88 6.04 -7.79 16.21
CA LYS A 88 5.46 -7.73 17.55
C LYS A 88 4.15 -6.94 17.50
N ASN A 89 3.13 -7.37 18.25
CA ASN A 89 1.86 -6.66 18.39
C ASN A 89 2.10 -5.23 18.91
N ARG A 90 1.47 -4.27 18.23
CA ARG A 90 1.48 -2.82 18.53
C ARG A 90 0.09 -2.22 18.44
N CYS A 91 -0.95 -3.00 18.74
CA CYS A 91 -2.29 -2.46 18.88
C CYS A 91 -2.38 -1.56 20.12
N ALA A 92 -3.08 -0.42 20.01
CA ALA A 92 -3.24 0.52 21.11
C ALA A 92 -3.95 -0.11 22.31
N ASP A 93 -4.89 -1.03 22.05
CA ASP A 93 -5.50 -1.84 23.10
C ASP A 93 -4.52 -2.94 23.55
N LYS A 94 -3.89 -2.70 24.71
CA LYS A 94 -2.83 -3.53 25.28
C LYS A 94 -3.30 -4.89 25.81
N ARG A 95 -4.57 -5.25 25.65
CA ARG A 95 -5.04 -6.60 25.97
C ARG A 95 -4.43 -7.57 24.96
N SER A 96 -3.73 -8.59 25.46
CA SER A 96 -2.93 -9.56 24.69
C SER A 96 -3.70 -10.44 23.68
N VAL A 97 -4.99 -10.18 23.46
CA VAL A 97 -5.88 -10.94 22.59
C VAL A 97 -6.56 -10.08 21.52
N ASN A 98 -6.24 -8.79 21.42
CA ASN A 98 -6.99 -7.86 20.56
C ASN A 98 -6.39 -7.67 19.16
N PHE A 99 -5.73 -8.71 18.62
CA PHE A 99 -5.19 -8.69 17.27
C PHE A 99 -5.29 -10.07 16.60
N ASP A 100 -5.45 -10.09 15.28
CA ASP A 100 -5.38 -11.31 14.49
C ASP A 100 -3.91 -11.73 14.33
N ARG A 101 -3.60 -12.98 14.64
CA ARG A 101 -2.23 -13.51 14.64
C ARG A 101 -1.72 -13.86 13.25
N LEU A 102 -2.60 -13.90 12.25
CA LEU A 102 -2.23 -14.15 10.86
C LEU A 102 -1.59 -12.91 10.23
N ASP A 103 -2.25 -11.76 10.36
CA ASP A 103 -1.89 -10.52 9.67
C ASP A 103 -1.53 -9.36 10.61
N GLY A 104 -1.77 -9.50 11.91
CA GLY A 104 -1.53 -8.47 12.92
C GLY A 104 -2.69 -7.51 13.13
N SER A 105 -3.80 -7.66 12.39
CA SER A 105 -4.90 -6.69 12.35
C SER A 105 -5.50 -6.47 13.74
N CYS A 106 -5.52 -5.22 14.19
CA CYS A 106 -6.09 -4.86 15.49
C CYS A 106 -7.62 -4.90 15.46
N TRP A 107 -8.25 -5.67 16.33
CA TRP A 107 -9.72 -5.75 16.39
C TRP A 107 -10.34 -4.49 16.98
N ASN A 108 -9.64 -3.81 17.89
CA ASN A 108 -10.10 -2.59 18.53
C ASN A 108 -8.93 -1.61 18.75
N GLY A 109 -9.17 -0.33 18.51
CA GLY A 109 -8.28 0.75 18.94
C GLY A 109 -7.11 1.11 18.00
N GLY A 110 -6.95 0.44 16.86
CA GLY A 110 -5.89 0.75 15.91
C GLY A 110 -4.48 0.55 16.49
N CYS A 111 -3.51 1.30 15.97
CA CYS A 111 -2.10 1.19 16.34
C CYS A 111 -1.71 2.06 17.55
N GLU A 112 -0.72 1.61 18.33
CA GLU A 112 -0.03 2.45 19.31
C GLU A 112 0.55 3.70 18.61
N PRO A 113 0.61 4.87 19.29
CA PRO A 113 1.18 6.08 18.71
C PRO A 113 2.58 5.84 18.13
N GLY A 114 2.81 6.34 16.92
CA GLY A 114 4.05 6.13 16.17
C GLY A 114 4.16 4.78 15.45
N TRP A 115 3.11 3.94 15.45
CA TRP A 115 3.05 2.71 14.67
C TRP A 115 1.93 2.76 13.64
N PHE A 116 2.15 2.12 12.48
CA PHE A 116 1.18 2.02 11.40
C PHE A 116 1.39 0.73 10.59
N GLY A 117 0.61 0.56 9.53
CA GLY A 117 0.54 -0.65 8.72
C GLY A 117 -0.72 -1.48 9.02
N PRO A 118 -1.09 -2.44 8.16
CA PRO A 118 -2.28 -3.27 8.36
C PRO A 118 -2.36 -3.97 9.72
N GLY A 119 -1.22 -4.37 10.29
CA GLY A 119 -1.10 -4.98 11.60
C GLY A 119 -0.26 -4.18 12.59
N CYS A 120 -0.08 -2.88 12.36
CA CYS A 120 0.78 -2.01 13.18
C CYS A 120 2.26 -2.47 13.22
N GLN A 121 2.74 -3.05 12.13
CA GLN A 121 4.09 -3.60 12.02
C GLN A 121 5.18 -2.56 11.72
N TYR A 122 4.81 -1.37 11.25
CA TYR A 122 5.73 -0.35 10.81
C TYR A 122 5.83 0.77 11.84
N VAL A 123 7.05 1.19 12.14
CA VAL A 123 7.30 2.36 12.99
C VAL A 123 7.34 3.59 12.09
N SER A 124 6.63 4.64 12.49
CA SER A 124 6.75 5.93 11.83
C SER A 124 8.04 6.61 12.25
N ILE A 125 8.82 7.02 11.27
CA ILE A 125 9.96 7.90 11.46
C ILE A 125 9.43 9.30 11.72
N GLY A 126 10.12 10.02 12.61
CA GLY A 126 9.79 11.41 12.88
C GLY A 126 9.97 12.25 11.63
N LEU A 127 9.00 13.10 11.36
CA LEU A 127 9.05 14.09 10.28
C LEU A 127 9.41 15.45 10.88
N ASP A 128 10.05 16.26 10.07
CA ASP A 128 10.24 17.69 10.29
C ASP A 128 9.69 18.42 9.07
N VAL A 129 9.12 19.61 9.27
CA VAL A 129 8.48 20.37 8.21
C VAL A 129 9.29 21.61 7.91
N ASP A 130 9.32 21.99 6.63
CA ASP A 130 10.05 23.19 6.22
C ASP A 130 9.37 24.47 6.77
N HIS A 131 9.89 25.03 7.85
CA HIS A 131 9.41 26.29 8.44
C HIS A 131 9.81 27.54 7.63
N TRP A 132 10.62 27.40 6.57
CA TRP A 132 11.10 28.52 5.78
C TRP A 132 10.01 29.17 4.92
N ASN A 133 8.87 28.49 4.75
CA ASN A 133 7.68 29.08 4.14
C ASN A 133 6.87 29.86 5.19
N GLU A 134 7.28 31.11 5.45
CA GLU A 134 6.55 32.05 6.31
C GLU A 134 5.06 32.09 5.93
N GLY A 135 4.18 31.55 6.78
CA GLY A 135 2.73 31.68 6.63
C GLY A 135 1.91 30.39 6.68
N TYR A 136 2.56 29.21 6.72
CA TYR A 136 1.85 27.94 6.75
C TYR A 136 2.12 27.17 8.05
N ASN A 137 1.04 26.86 8.76
CA ASN A 137 1.10 25.95 9.91
C ASN A 137 0.85 24.52 9.38
N MET A 138 1.89 23.68 9.47
CA MET A 138 1.84 22.24 9.15
C MET A 138 1.85 21.38 10.42
N ASP A 139 1.51 21.94 11.59
CA ASP A 139 1.49 21.20 12.87
C ASP A 139 0.50 20.02 12.80
N TRP A 140 -0.57 20.16 12.01
CA TRP A 140 -1.54 19.09 11.74
C TRP A 140 -0.91 17.83 11.13
N LEU A 141 0.24 17.95 10.46
CA LEU A 141 0.93 16.81 9.87
C LEU A 141 1.78 16.04 10.89
N LEU A 142 2.16 16.70 11.99
CA LEU A 142 3.11 16.22 12.98
C LEU A 142 2.44 15.83 14.31
N ASP A 143 1.15 16.10 14.48
CA ASP A 143 0.42 15.87 15.72
C ASP A 143 0.08 14.38 15.98
N MET A 144 0.30 13.52 14.98
CA MET A 144 -0.06 12.10 14.98
C MET A 144 -1.55 11.86 15.27
N ASP A 145 -2.42 12.79 14.84
CA ASP A 145 -3.87 12.70 14.97
C ASP A 145 -4.55 12.58 13.60
N ASP A 146 -5.02 11.37 13.28
CA ASP A 146 -5.75 11.05 12.05
C ASP A 146 -7.11 11.78 11.90
N SER A 147 -7.50 12.60 12.87
CA SER A 147 -8.68 13.46 12.82
C SER A 147 -8.38 14.94 12.54
N THR A 148 -7.12 15.38 12.67
CA THR A 148 -6.71 16.73 12.29
C THR A 148 -6.31 16.73 10.82
N CYS A 149 -6.96 17.56 10.00
CA CYS A 149 -6.70 17.58 8.56
C CYS A 149 -6.27 18.96 8.08
N SER A 150 -5.53 18.95 6.98
CA SER A 150 -5.08 20.14 6.29
C SER A 150 -6.24 21.07 5.98
N ASN A 151 -6.07 22.35 6.28
CA ASN A 151 -6.94 23.42 5.79
C ASN A 151 -6.27 24.23 4.68
N GLN A 152 -5.14 23.75 4.15
CA GLN A 152 -4.29 24.47 3.22
C GLN A 152 -4.71 24.24 1.78
N GLU A 153 -4.64 25.28 0.95
CA GLU A 153 -4.99 25.20 -0.47
C GLU A 153 -3.83 24.82 -1.40
N ARG A 154 -2.72 24.33 -0.84
CA ARG A 154 -1.57 23.91 -1.64
C ARG A 154 -1.82 22.58 -2.33
N ASP A 155 -1.15 22.43 -3.47
CA ASP A 155 -1.06 21.16 -4.21
C ASP A 155 0.23 20.40 -3.86
N ASP A 156 1.15 20.98 -3.07
CA ASP A 156 2.36 20.33 -2.61
C ASP A 156 2.89 20.79 -1.23
N PHE A 157 3.72 19.95 -0.61
CA PHE A 157 4.58 20.31 0.52
C PHE A 157 5.81 19.39 0.61
N ASN A 158 6.83 19.86 1.31
CA ASN A 158 8.04 19.10 1.61
C ASN A 158 8.04 18.68 3.07
N VAL A 159 8.45 17.44 3.33
CA VAL A 159 8.76 16.94 4.67
C VAL A 159 10.19 16.41 4.69
N PHE A 160 10.92 16.78 5.72
CA PHE A 160 12.24 16.25 6.02
C PHE A 160 12.10 15.07 6.96
N LEU A 161 12.91 14.04 6.76
CA LEU A 161 13.00 12.91 7.68
C LEU A 161 13.99 13.28 8.78
N GLN A 162 13.61 13.09 10.04
CA GLN A 162 14.53 13.35 11.17
C GLN A 162 15.77 12.45 11.16
N THR A 163 15.77 11.38 10.37
CA THR A 163 16.90 10.47 10.22
C THR A 163 16.94 9.94 8.79
N ASP A 164 18.13 9.92 8.20
CA ASP A 164 18.40 9.29 6.91
C ASP A 164 17.89 7.86 6.89
N THR A 165 16.90 7.59 6.03
CA THR A 165 16.17 6.32 6.05
C THR A 165 16.10 5.69 4.67
N LEU A 166 16.40 4.40 4.57
CA LEU A 166 16.01 3.57 3.42
C LEU A 166 14.50 3.35 3.46
N LEU A 167 13.75 4.15 2.70
CA LEU A 167 12.30 4.11 2.70
C LEU A 167 11.77 2.74 2.28
N THR A 168 10.64 2.37 2.86
CA THR A 168 9.91 1.15 2.52
C THR A 168 8.42 1.41 2.30
N TRP A 169 7.79 2.19 3.18
CA TRP A 169 6.36 2.45 3.17
C TRP A 169 6.03 3.88 3.55
N ILE A 170 5.02 4.43 2.90
CA ILE A 170 4.41 5.73 3.22
C ILE A 170 2.91 5.50 3.36
N ARG A 171 2.31 5.99 4.44
CA ARG A 171 0.87 5.96 4.67
C ARG A 171 0.31 7.38 4.63
N PHE A 172 -0.77 7.54 3.88
CA PHE A 172 -1.62 8.72 3.93
C PHE A 172 -2.95 8.38 4.61
N VAL A 173 -3.39 9.26 5.51
CA VAL A 173 -4.74 9.23 6.09
C VAL A 173 -5.48 10.48 5.66
N VAL A 174 -6.72 10.34 5.19
CA VAL A 174 -7.49 11.46 4.63
C VAL A 174 -8.86 11.65 5.29
N ASP A 175 -9.46 12.83 5.15
CA ASP A 175 -10.64 13.28 5.91
C ASP A 175 -11.97 12.65 5.44
N SER A 176 -11.98 11.99 4.29
CA SER A 176 -13.21 11.56 3.62
C SER A 176 -13.01 10.30 2.78
N ASN A 177 -14.12 9.67 2.38
CA ASN A 177 -14.16 8.45 1.56
C ASN A 177 -13.70 8.65 0.10
N ILE A 178 -12.91 9.69 -0.15
CA ILE A 178 -12.36 10.01 -1.45
C ILE A 178 -10.98 9.40 -1.66
N GLY A 179 -10.43 8.63 -0.71
CA GLY A 179 -9.09 8.05 -0.81
C GLY A 179 -8.82 7.41 -2.18
N HIS A 180 -9.79 6.66 -2.71
CA HIS A 180 -9.73 6.03 -4.03
C HIS A 180 -9.67 6.98 -5.24
N ARG A 181 -9.93 8.28 -5.04
CA ARG A 181 -9.90 9.34 -6.06
C ARG A 181 -8.67 10.22 -5.96
N LEU A 182 -7.99 10.19 -4.81
CA LEU A 182 -6.83 11.03 -4.57
C LEU A 182 -5.65 10.53 -5.39
N LYS A 183 -4.90 11.49 -5.92
CA LYS A 183 -3.69 11.23 -6.70
C LYS A 183 -2.54 11.93 -6.01
N PHE A 184 -1.70 11.13 -5.38
CA PHE A 184 -0.45 11.60 -4.80
C PHE A 184 0.71 11.19 -5.72
N SER A 185 1.61 12.13 -5.98
CA SER A 185 2.96 11.85 -6.48
C SER A 185 3.93 12.07 -5.33
N ILE A 186 4.82 11.10 -5.11
CA ILE A 186 5.82 11.16 -4.06
C ILE A 186 7.18 11.21 -4.73
N LEU A 187 7.82 12.35 -4.56
CA LEU A 187 9.17 12.60 -4.97
C LEU A 187 10.08 12.53 -3.74
N TYR A 188 11.32 12.07 -3.91
CA TYR A 188 12.28 11.97 -2.82
C TYR A 188 13.69 12.33 -3.30
N THR A 189 14.53 12.80 -2.39
CA THR A 189 15.96 13.02 -2.66
C THR A 189 16.82 12.35 -1.59
N HIS A 190 18.06 12.04 -1.97
CA HIS A 190 19.08 11.52 -1.04
C HIS A 190 19.86 12.62 -0.35
N GLN A 191 19.83 13.82 -0.95
CA GLN A 191 20.47 15.03 -0.48
C GLN A 191 19.62 16.20 -0.95
N SER A 192 18.88 16.81 -0.04
CA SER A 192 18.04 18.00 -0.25
C SER A 192 18.69 19.09 -1.14
N TRP A 193 20.01 19.26 -1.05
CA TRP A 193 20.79 20.28 -1.77
C TRP A 193 21.03 20.00 -3.26
N ASP A 194 20.90 18.76 -3.75
CA ASP A 194 21.19 18.42 -5.17
C ASP A 194 20.03 18.81 -6.11
N GLY A 195 18.83 19.06 -5.56
CA GLY A 195 17.63 19.40 -6.35
C GLY A 195 17.18 18.30 -7.31
N ARG A 196 17.73 17.08 -7.17
CA ARG A 196 17.37 15.91 -7.95
C ARG A 196 16.37 15.07 -7.18
N TYR A 197 15.17 14.98 -7.72
CA TYR A 197 14.12 14.15 -7.17
C TYR A 197 13.99 12.85 -7.95
N ASN A 198 13.93 11.75 -7.21
CA ASN A 198 13.49 10.46 -7.69
C ASN A 198 12.00 10.30 -7.37
N ASP A 199 11.30 9.43 -8.08
CA ASP A 199 9.87 9.18 -7.88
C ASP A 199 9.66 7.78 -7.28
N CYS A 200 8.67 7.65 -6.41
CA CYS A 200 8.08 6.37 -6.03
C CYS A 200 7.19 5.78 -7.16
N ALA A 201 7.39 6.17 -8.43
CA ALA A 201 6.57 5.78 -9.57
C ALA A 201 6.45 4.26 -9.71
N GLY A 202 5.21 3.79 -9.92
CA GLY A 202 4.92 2.35 -10.07
C GLY A 202 5.02 1.57 -8.76
N ALA A 203 5.18 2.25 -7.62
CA ALA A 203 5.08 1.64 -6.30
C ALA A 203 3.74 0.90 -6.14
N PRO A 204 3.74 -0.30 -5.54
CA PRO A 204 2.50 -0.93 -5.13
C PRO A 204 1.80 -0.02 -4.11
N TYR A 205 0.50 0.17 -4.27
CA TYR A 205 -0.33 0.84 -3.29
C TYR A 205 -1.49 -0.05 -2.88
N SER A 206 -1.99 0.14 -1.66
CA SER A 206 -3.14 -0.57 -1.13
C SER A 206 -4.01 0.36 -0.31
N PHE A 207 -5.31 0.29 -0.53
CA PHE A 207 -6.29 0.89 0.38
C PHE A 207 -6.46 -0.04 1.59
N VAL A 208 -6.17 0.47 2.77
CA VAL A 208 -6.41 -0.24 4.03
C VAL A 208 -7.89 -0.12 4.40
N ASP A 209 -8.45 1.06 4.17
CA ASP A 209 -9.87 1.38 4.28
C ASP A 209 -10.22 2.56 3.33
N GLU A 210 -11.39 3.19 3.52
CA GLU A 210 -11.85 4.30 2.67
C GLU A 210 -11.04 5.60 2.85
N ARG A 211 -10.26 5.71 3.94
CA ARG A 211 -9.50 6.90 4.35
C ARG A 211 -7.99 6.68 4.32
N THR A 212 -7.52 5.44 4.26
CA THR A 212 -6.11 5.10 4.47
C THR A 212 -5.49 4.45 3.24
N ILE A 213 -4.38 5.03 2.78
CA ILE A 213 -3.63 4.58 1.62
C ILE A 213 -2.19 4.26 2.05
N ASP A 214 -1.76 3.03 1.81
CA ASP A 214 -0.36 2.63 1.97
C ASP A 214 0.31 2.55 0.61
N ILE A 215 1.49 3.15 0.48
CA ILE A 215 2.31 3.18 -0.75
C ILE A 215 3.68 2.59 -0.43
N GLY A 216 4.05 1.53 -1.13
CA GLY A 216 5.34 0.86 -0.98
C GLY A 216 6.43 1.57 -1.77
N CYS A 217 7.20 2.45 -1.14
CA CYS A 217 8.31 3.14 -1.79
C CYS A 217 9.66 2.62 -1.28
N LYS A 218 10.21 1.60 -1.94
CA LYS A 218 11.52 1.02 -1.58
C LYS A 218 12.65 1.79 -2.25
N THR A 219 13.53 2.40 -1.46
CA THR A 219 14.66 3.16 -1.99
C THR A 219 15.97 2.37 -1.92
N GLY A 220 16.86 2.60 -2.88
CA GLY A 220 18.20 1.98 -2.92
C GLY A 220 19.25 2.72 -2.10
N ALA A 221 18.95 3.94 -1.66
CA ALA A 221 19.80 4.76 -0.81
C ALA A 221 18.96 5.56 0.20
N PRO A 222 19.55 6.01 1.32
CA PRO A 222 18.83 6.75 2.34
C PRO A 222 18.23 8.05 1.78
N VAL A 223 17.05 8.39 2.26
CA VAL A 223 16.30 9.61 1.93
C VAL A 223 16.31 10.54 3.13
N ASP A 224 16.47 11.83 2.87
CA ASP A 224 16.40 12.92 3.86
C ASP A 224 15.16 13.82 3.65
N GLU A 225 14.61 13.88 2.44
CA GLU A 225 13.47 14.72 2.08
C GLU A 225 12.47 14.01 1.17
N LEU A 226 11.19 14.21 1.46
CA LEU A 226 10.06 13.84 0.62
C LEU A 226 9.32 15.09 0.15
N TRP A 227 9.04 15.15 -1.15
CA TRP A 227 8.16 16.14 -1.75
C TRP A 227 6.87 15.46 -2.16
N ILE A 228 5.78 15.81 -1.48
CA ILE A 228 4.46 15.21 -1.66
C ILE A 228 3.60 16.16 -2.47
N GLN A 229 3.14 15.71 -3.62
CA GLN A 229 2.28 16.47 -4.52
C GLN A 229 0.90 15.81 -4.58
N GLY A 230 -0.16 16.56 -4.29
CA GLY A 230 -1.54 16.11 -4.44
C GLY A 230 -2.22 16.84 -5.60
N GLY A 231 -2.60 16.09 -6.64
CA GLY A 231 -3.38 16.65 -7.74
C GLY A 231 -4.82 16.98 -7.33
N ASP A 232 -5.47 17.90 -8.05
CA ASP A 232 -6.91 18.19 -7.94
C ASP A 232 -7.37 18.55 -6.50
N GLY A 233 -6.54 19.25 -5.72
CA GLY A 233 -6.85 19.63 -4.33
C GLY A 233 -6.80 18.47 -3.34
N SER A 234 -6.16 17.35 -3.69
CA SER A 234 -6.07 16.16 -2.83
C SER A 234 -5.48 16.44 -1.46
N LEU A 235 -4.56 17.40 -1.35
CA LEU A 235 -3.91 17.74 -0.09
C LEU A 235 -4.83 18.44 0.93
N LYS A 236 -5.93 19.06 0.48
CA LYS A 236 -6.95 19.66 1.37
C LYS A 236 -7.62 18.62 2.27
N HIS A 237 -7.51 17.36 1.89
CA HIS A 237 -8.13 16.24 2.58
C HIS A 237 -7.11 15.41 3.35
N LEU A 238 -5.81 15.73 3.27
CA LEU A 238 -4.79 14.99 3.98
C LEU A 238 -4.82 15.31 5.47
N CYS A 239 -4.76 14.28 6.31
CA CYS A 239 -4.77 14.38 7.77
C CYS A 239 -3.43 13.96 8.37
N SER A 240 -2.93 12.79 7.98
CA SER A 240 -1.66 12.29 8.52
C SER A 240 -0.78 11.70 7.45
N VAL A 241 0.53 11.79 7.67
CA VAL A 241 1.57 11.11 6.88
C VAL A 241 2.41 10.29 7.84
N TYR A 242 2.55 9.01 7.55
CA TYR A 242 3.49 8.14 8.26
C TYR A 242 4.51 7.58 7.28
N VAL A 243 5.77 7.53 7.70
CA VAL A 243 6.88 7.07 6.86
C VAL A 243 7.64 5.99 7.61
N SER A 244 7.93 4.87 6.96
CA SER A 244 8.69 3.75 7.54
C SER A 244 9.81 3.34 6.61
N GLY A 245 10.91 2.90 7.21
CA GLY A 245 12.07 2.38 6.52
C GLY A 245 13.15 1.93 7.47
N GLU A 246 14.26 1.46 6.90
CA GLU A 246 15.42 1.06 7.68
C GLU A 246 16.24 2.30 8.01
N GLN A 247 16.32 2.62 9.30
CA GLN A 247 17.21 3.67 9.78
C GLN A 247 18.65 3.21 9.57
N ARG A 248 19.45 4.06 8.95
CA ARG A 248 20.89 3.86 9.00
C ARG A 248 21.30 4.14 10.44
N GLY A 249 21.77 3.11 11.15
CA GLY A 249 22.38 3.31 12.46
C GLY A 249 23.39 4.44 12.31
N ALA A 250 23.22 5.51 13.09
CA ALA A 250 24.21 6.57 13.18
C ALA A 250 25.53 5.87 13.49
N SER A 251 26.39 5.76 12.50
CA SER A 251 27.75 5.29 12.73
C SER A 251 28.35 6.35 13.63
N ASP A 252 28.50 6.04 14.92
CA ASP A 252 29.08 6.90 15.94
C ASP A 252 30.22 7.73 15.33
N SER A 253 29.97 9.03 15.16
CA SER A 253 30.92 10.01 14.66
C SER A 253 31.68 10.68 15.79
#